data_AF-A0A3M6YFC7-F1
#
_entry.id   AF-A0A3M6YFC7-F1
#
_cell.length_a   1.000
_cell.length_b   1.000
_cell.length_c   1.000
_cell.angle_alpha   90.00
_cell.angle_beta   90.00
_cell.angle_gamma   90.00
#
_symmetry.space_group_name_H-M   'P 1'
#
loop_
_entity.id
_entity.type
_entity.pdbx_description
1 polymer ?
#
loop_
_entity_poly.entity_id
_entity_poly.type
_entity_poly.pdbx_seq_one_letter_code
_entity_poly.pdbx_strand_id
1 'polypeptide(L)'
;MVANGGLSVFDNNFLFFQEAMMWWEALLSYLVDPPSLPHVEDLIAPWLMHSRGVIPHPWTGVARDTIKAIQQVGRLVRAQRKCAKGLRFATQAGMLEMQRLLSEAKEIEHTLLSLNHPCEAEIASPDDIATPVWHFVTLAEAQRIVGLLQIYRVFPDLLTQRRAAETGTEVESSWLDDISGHGNGTSEPDDEVLLNLSMKALRLLDSIPLGSGTKEFQLFLLVCCSSELGCPEPASDDITGLGLSQMLIEVASMRKVVLNRLTCYLRTLHPKPIRVCLDIARECWRRMDGGEKGVYWMDVMIENGWETLMG
;
A
#
# COMPACT_ATOMS: atom_id res chain seq x y z
N MET A 1 16.97 47.78 7.15
CA MET A 1 15.69 47.06 7.02
C MET A 1 16.01 45.59 6.85
N VAL A 2 15.96 44.82 7.93
CA VAL A 2 16.16 43.37 7.94
C VAL A 2 14.84 42.77 8.39
N ALA A 3 14.11 42.14 7.47
CA ALA A 3 12.89 41.41 7.80
C ALA A 3 13.31 39.99 8.23
N ASN A 4 13.35 39.77 9.54
CA ASN A 4 13.42 38.43 10.13
C ASN A 4 12.10 37.71 9.89
N GLY A 5 12.05 36.86 8.86
CA GLY A 5 10.96 35.92 8.63
C GLY A 5 11.22 34.61 9.37
N GLY A 6 11.09 34.61 10.70
CA GLY A 6 10.97 33.38 11.46
C GLY A 6 9.51 32.96 11.47
N LEU A 7 9.19 31.79 10.91
CA LEU A 7 7.94 31.09 11.22
C LEU A 7 7.80 31.03 12.74
N SER A 8 6.63 31.41 13.27
CA SER A 8 6.43 31.44 14.70
C SER A 8 6.50 30.01 15.26
N VAL A 9 6.92 29.84 16.52
CA VAL A 9 6.94 28.51 17.19
C VAL A 9 5.58 27.80 17.10
N PHE A 10 4.49 28.57 17.04
CA PHE A 10 3.14 28.05 16.84
C PHE A 10 2.95 27.40 15.46
N ASP A 11 3.52 27.99 14.40
CA ASP A 11 3.42 27.49 13.03
C ASP A 11 4.17 26.15 12.88
N ASN A 12 5.34 26.01 13.52
CA ASN A 12 6.12 24.77 13.51
C ASN A 12 5.44 23.64 14.30
N ASN A 13 4.88 23.93 15.48
CA ASN A 13 4.14 22.94 16.25
C ASN A 13 2.89 22.48 15.49
N PHE A 14 2.21 23.41 14.83
CA PHE A 14 1.03 23.11 14.04
C PHE A 14 1.33 22.17 12.87
N LEU A 15 2.38 22.46 12.09
CA LEU A 15 2.83 21.58 11.00
C LEU A 15 3.21 20.19 11.53
N PHE A 16 3.89 20.11 12.67
CA PHE A 16 4.23 18.82 13.29
C PHE A 16 2.98 17.98 13.60
N PHE A 17 2.00 18.56 14.29
CA PHE A 17 0.77 17.84 14.63
C PHE A 17 -0.07 17.53 13.39
N GLN A 18 -0.09 18.41 12.39
CA GLN A 18 -0.77 18.14 11.11
C GLN A 18 -0.21 16.88 10.46
N GLU A 19 1.10 16.78 10.33
CA GLU A 19 1.72 15.65 9.66
C GLU A 19 1.61 14.35 10.46
N ALA A 20 1.63 14.43 11.79
CA ALA A 20 1.27 13.30 12.65
C ALA A 20 -0.18 12.84 12.41
N MET A 21 -1.12 13.78 12.29
CA MET A 21 -2.54 13.47 12.02
C MET A 21 -2.77 12.92 10.61
N MET A 22 -2.02 13.37 9.60
CA MET A 22 -2.08 12.81 8.24
C MET A 22 -1.69 11.33 8.23
N TRP A 23 -0.63 10.95 8.95
CA TRP A 23 -0.25 9.53 9.09
C TRP A 23 -1.34 8.71 9.79
N TRP A 24 -1.89 9.24 10.89
CA TRP A 24 -3.00 8.60 11.59
C TRP A 24 -4.23 8.42 10.71
N GLU A 25 -4.61 9.46 9.94
CA GLU A 25 -5.72 9.42 8.99
C GLU A 25 -5.47 8.38 7.89
N ALA A 26 -4.23 8.28 7.40
CA ALA A 26 -3.84 7.32 6.37
C ALA A 26 -4.00 5.87 6.82
N LEU A 27 -3.72 5.54 8.07
CA LEU A 27 -3.95 4.21 8.62
C LEU A 27 -5.44 3.96 8.92
N LEU A 28 -6.13 4.97 9.47
CA LEU A 28 -7.55 4.85 9.81
C LEU A 28 -8.45 4.66 8.59
N SER A 29 -8.07 5.17 7.42
CA SER A 29 -8.87 5.04 6.20
C SER A 29 -9.10 3.59 5.75
N TYR A 30 -8.26 2.66 6.19
CA TYR A 30 -8.42 1.23 5.94
C TYR A 30 -9.31 0.51 6.96
N LEU A 31 -9.62 1.16 8.09
CA LEU A 31 -10.39 0.59 9.20
C LEU A 31 -11.80 1.17 9.28
N VAL A 32 -11.90 2.49 9.07
CA VAL A 32 -13.11 3.29 9.30
C VAL A 32 -13.77 3.67 7.98
N ASP A 33 -15.09 3.66 7.95
CA ASP A 33 -15.85 4.04 6.76
C ASP A 33 -15.66 5.53 6.40
N PRO A 34 -15.55 5.90 5.11
CA PRO A 34 -15.27 7.27 4.65
C PRO A 34 -16.16 8.40 5.21
N PRO A 35 -17.48 8.27 5.43
CA PRO A 35 -18.27 9.38 5.99
C PRO A 35 -17.96 9.66 7.47
N SER A 36 -17.22 8.78 8.15
CA SER A 36 -16.87 8.91 9.56
C SER A 36 -15.50 9.53 9.81
N LEU A 37 -14.71 9.80 8.75
CA LEU A 37 -13.34 10.33 8.87
C LEU A 37 -13.24 11.73 8.23
N PRO A 38 -13.16 12.81 9.01
CA PRO A 38 -12.94 14.16 8.48
C PRO A 38 -11.57 14.25 7.80
N HIS A 39 -11.42 15.12 6.79
CA HIS A 39 -10.15 15.30 6.09
C HIS A 39 -9.28 16.28 6.86
N VAL A 40 -8.06 15.87 7.27
CA VAL A 40 -7.16 16.74 8.04
C VAL A 40 -6.73 17.97 7.23
N GLU A 41 -6.77 17.93 5.89
CA GLU A 41 -6.46 19.07 5.04
C GLU A 41 -7.50 20.20 5.09
N ASP A 42 -8.78 19.88 5.36
CA ASP A 42 -9.84 20.90 5.47
C ASP A 42 -9.63 21.84 6.67
N LEU A 43 -8.69 21.51 7.56
CA LEU A 43 -8.40 22.26 8.77
C LEU A 43 -7.39 23.41 8.57
N ILE A 44 -6.83 23.63 7.35
CA ILE A 44 -5.61 24.45 7.18
C ILE A 44 -5.62 25.41 5.99
N ALA A 45 -4.98 26.56 6.22
CA ALA A 45 -4.71 27.60 5.25
C ALA A 45 -3.39 27.40 4.45
N PRO A 46 -3.38 27.60 3.12
CA PRO A 46 -2.24 27.28 2.22
C PRO A 46 -0.88 27.94 2.51
N TRP A 47 -0.82 29.02 3.31
CA TRP A 47 0.38 29.84 3.45
C TRP A 47 1.44 29.30 4.42
N LEU A 48 1.12 28.31 5.25
CA LEU A 48 2.03 27.68 6.23
C LEU A 48 3.10 26.76 5.61
N MET A 49 3.04 26.50 4.30
CA MET A 49 3.85 25.50 3.59
C MET A 49 5.28 25.95 3.22
N HIS A 50 5.74 27.13 3.69
CA HIS A 50 7.01 27.72 3.24
C HIS A 50 8.14 27.54 4.26
N SER A 51 8.68 26.33 4.39
CA SER A 51 9.98 26.10 5.01
C SER A 51 11.06 25.90 3.95
N ARG A 52 12.22 26.57 4.12
CA ARG A 52 13.39 26.37 3.25
C ARG A 52 14.13 25.10 3.70
N GLY A 53 14.20 24.10 2.81
CA GLY A 53 14.88 22.82 3.01
C GLY A 53 13.92 21.68 3.38
N VAL A 54 14.11 20.49 2.81
CA VAL A 54 13.32 19.29 3.16
C VAL A 54 13.88 18.71 4.45
N ILE A 55 13.29 19.09 5.58
CA ILE A 55 13.58 18.44 6.87
C ILE A 55 12.63 17.25 6.99
N PRO A 56 13.14 16.01 7.17
CA PRO A 56 12.28 14.86 7.38
C PRO A 56 11.37 15.08 8.58
N HIS A 57 10.06 14.98 8.37
CA HIS A 57 9.11 15.06 9.46
C HIS A 57 9.07 13.72 10.20
N PRO A 58 8.96 13.68 11.55
CA PRO A 58 9.04 12.41 12.30
C PRO A 58 8.03 11.33 11.92
N TRP A 59 6.84 11.72 11.43
CA TRP A 59 5.75 10.78 11.10
C TRP A 59 5.58 10.49 9.61
N THR A 60 5.97 11.43 8.76
CA THR A 60 5.71 11.40 7.31
C THR A 60 7.02 11.38 6.52
N GLY A 61 8.16 11.53 7.20
CA GLY A 61 9.50 11.55 6.61
C GLY A 61 9.59 12.61 5.52
N VAL A 62 9.92 12.14 4.32
CA VAL A 62 9.94 12.94 3.08
C VAL A 62 8.79 12.57 2.13
N ALA A 63 7.81 11.82 2.64
CA ALA A 63 6.79 11.11 1.87
C ALA A 63 5.41 11.76 1.99
N ARG A 64 5.30 13.03 2.39
CA ARG A 64 4.02 13.69 2.69
C ARG A 64 2.94 13.42 1.63
N ASP A 65 3.24 13.66 0.36
CA ASP A 65 2.27 13.44 -0.72
C ASP A 65 2.00 11.95 -0.99
N THR A 66 2.96 11.08 -0.70
CA THR A 66 2.75 9.62 -0.72
C THR A 66 1.81 9.18 0.40
N ILE A 67 1.93 9.74 1.61
CA ILE A 67 1.03 9.47 2.73
C ILE A 67 -0.40 9.89 2.40
N LYS A 68 -0.57 11.06 1.77
CA LYS A 68 -1.89 11.50 1.28
C LYS A 68 -2.46 10.54 0.25
N ALA A 69 -1.65 10.11 -0.72
CA ALA A 69 -2.10 9.13 -1.70
C ALA A 69 -2.49 7.81 -1.02
N ILE A 70 -1.70 7.29 -0.07
CA ILE A 70 -2.04 6.09 0.71
C ILE A 70 -3.36 6.25 1.46
N GLN A 71 -3.62 7.42 2.02
CA GLN A 71 -4.88 7.73 2.69
C GLN A 71 -6.06 7.62 1.73
N GLN A 72 -5.95 8.23 0.55
CA GLN A 72 -6.97 8.17 -0.51
C GLN A 72 -7.18 6.73 -1.00
N VAL A 73 -6.09 5.98 -1.23
CA VAL A 73 -6.13 4.54 -1.55
C VAL A 73 -6.94 3.79 -0.49
N GLY A 74 -6.68 4.02 0.80
CA GLY A 74 -7.38 3.32 1.88
C GLY A 74 -8.87 3.59 1.90
N ARG A 75 -9.27 4.86 1.76
CA ARG A 75 -10.69 5.26 1.67
C ARG A 75 -11.37 4.55 0.49
N LEU A 76 -10.71 4.57 -0.66
CA LEU A 76 -11.23 4.01 -1.90
C LEU A 76 -11.36 2.47 -1.82
N VAL A 77 -10.31 1.79 -1.37
CA VAL A 77 -10.29 0.34 -1.16
C VAL A 77 -11.39 -0.06 -0.18
N ARG A 78 -11.51 0.62 0.95
CA ARG A 78 -12.53 0.33 1.97
C ARG A 78 -13.93 0.50 1.41
N ALA A 79 -14.18 1.59 0.67
CA ALA A 79 -15.45 1.86 0.00
C ALA A 79 -15.77 0.76 -1.03
N GLN A 80 -14.80 0.33 -1.83
CA GLN A 80 -14.97 -0.75 -2.80
C GLN A 80 -15.31 -2.08 -2.12
N ARG A 81 -14.57 -2.48 -1.07
CA ARG A 81 -14.86 -3.73 -0.33
C ARG A 81 -16.25 -3.70 0.29
N LYS A 82 -16.66 -2.55 0.83
CA LYS A 82 -18.02 -2.36 1.38
C LYS A 82 -19.09 -2.45 0.29
N CYS A 83 -18.87 -1.81 -0.85
CA CYS A 83 -19.74 -1.86 -2.02
C CYS A 83 -19.92 -3.30 -2.50
N ALA A 84 -18.81 -4.03 -2.69
CA ALA A 84 -18.81 -5.43 -3.11
C ALA A 84 -19.57 -6.36 -2.13
N LYS A 85 -19.37 -6.19 -0.82
CA LYS A 85 -20.10 -6.98 0.21
C LYS A 85 -21.58 -6.62 0.32
N GLY A 86 -21.95 -5.37 0.01
CA GLY A 86 -23.33 -4.87 0.09
C GLY A 86 -24.18 -5.15 -1.15
N LEU A 87 -23.54 -5.30 -2.32
CA LEU A 87 -24.22 -5.55 -3.60
C LEU A 87 -24.74 -6.98 -3.69
N ARG A 88 -26.03 -7.16 -3.42
CA ARG A 88 -26.73 -8.45 -3.63
C ARG A 88 -27.25 -8.64 -5.05
N PHE A 89 -27.60 -7.54 -5.70
CA PHE A 89 -28.15 -7.50 -7.05
C PHE A 89 -27.50 -6.37 -7.83
N ALA A 90 -27.38 -6.54 -9.15
CA ALA A 90 -26.97 -5.47 -10.04
C ALA A 90 -28.05 -4.39 -10.05
N THR A 91 -27.73 -3.21 -9.50
CA THR A 91 -28.63 -2.05 -9.50
C THR A 91 -27.95 -0.89 -10.22
N GLN A 92 -28.73 0.01 -10.80
CA GLN A 92 -28.19 1.19 -11.46
C GLN A 92 -27.35 2.05 -10.49
N ALA A 93 -27.82 2.23 -9.25
CA ALA A 93 -27.07 2.95 -8.22
C ALA A 93 -25.73 2.27 -7.91
N GLY A 94 -25.71 0.94 -7.81
CA GLY A 94 -24.49 0.16 -7.59
C GLY A 94 -23.48 0.28 -8.74
N MET A 95 -23.96 0.23 -9.98
CA MET A 95 -23.11 0.38 -11.17
C MET A 95 -22.51 1.80 -11.25
N LEU A 96 -23.31 2.83 -10.97
CA LEU A 96 -22.83 4.22 -10.95
C LEU A 96 -21.80 4.44 -9.84
N GLU A 97 -21.99 3.85 -8.66
CA GLU A 97 -21.01 3.95 -7.58
C GLU A 97 -19.70 3.23 -7.94
N MET A 98 -19.77 2.03 -8.54
CA MET A 98 -18.57 1.34 -9.01
C MET A 98 -17.82 2.14 -10.09
N GLN A 99 -18.54 2.77 -11.01
CA GLN A 99 -17.95 3.65 -12.03
C GLN A 99 -17.29 4.89 -11.41
N ARG A 100 -17.90 5.46 -10.37
CA ARG A 100 -17.32 6.58 -9.60
C ARG A 100 -16.03 6.15 -8.92
N LEU A 101 -16.04 5.01 -8.22
CA LEU A 101 -14.86 4.46 -7.55
C LEU A 101 -13.73 4.16 -8.57
N LEU A 102 -14.06 3.58 -9.72
CA LEU A 102 -13.06 3.31 -10.77
C LEU A 102 -12.45 4.60 -11.34
N SER A 103 -13.25 5.66 -11.51
CA SER A 103 -12.73 6.96 -11.95
C SER A 103 -11.77 7.57 -10.91
N GLU A 104 -12.14 7.53 -9.63
CA GLU A 104 -11.30 7.98 -8.52
C GLU A 104 -9.99 7.15 -8.42
N ALA A 105 -10.08 5.84 -8.66
CA ALA A 105 -8.92 4.95 -8.71
C ALA A 105 -7.89 5.37 -9.77
N LYS A 106 -8.35 5.81 -10.96
CA LYS A 106 -7.49 6.28 -12.05
C LYS A 106 -6.72 7.55 -11.66
N GLU A 107 -7.37 8.48 -10.99
CA GLU A 107 -6.75 9.72 -10.53
C GLU A 107 -5.68 9.46 -9.47
N ILE A 108 -5.97 8.55 -8.53
CA ILE A 108 -5.03 8.14 -7.49
C ILE A 108 -3.86 7.35 -8.08
N GLU A 109 -4.12 6.45 -9.03
CA GLU A 109 -3.07 5.71 -9.76
C GLU A 109 -2.10 6.69 -10.45
N HIS A 110 -2.63 7.63 -11.24
CA HIS A 110 -1.83 8.66 -11.91
C HIS A 110 -1.00 9.48 -10.89
N THR A 111 -1.60 9.82 -9.76
CA THR A 111 -0.90 10.52 -8.67
C THR A 111 0.27 9.66 -8.15
N LEU A 112 0.03 8.40 -7.78
CA LEU A 112 1.08 7.49 -7.29
C LEU A 112 2.20 7.23 -8.30
N LEU A 113 1.89 7.22 -9.60
CA LEU A 113 2.86 7.05 -10.68
C LEU A 113 3.70 8.31 -10.92
N SER A 114 3.15 9.50 -10.65
CA SER A 114 3.83 10.79 -10.86
C SER A 114 4.63 11.29 -9.64
N LEU A 115 4.44 10.69 -8.47
CA LEU A 115 5.20 11.00 -7.26
C LEU A 115 6.69 10.70 -7.46
N ASN A 116 7.53 11.70 -7.19
CA ASN A 116 8.98 11.58 -7.13
C ASN A 116 9.45 12.01 -5.75
N HIS A 117 10.19 11.15 -5.06
CA HIS A 117 10.77 11.48 -3.76
C HIS A 117 12.06 12.28 -3.94
N PRO A 118 12.36 13.22 -3.02
CA PRO A 118 13.58 14.01 -3.08
C PRO A 118 14.82 13.12 -2.98
N CYS A 119 15.89 13.53 -3.66
CA CYS A 119 17.19 12.88 -3.55
C CYS A 119 17.79 13.13 -2.16
N GLU A 120 18.60 12.20 -1.64
CA GLU A 120 19.25 12.35 -0.33
C GLU A 120 20.02 13.66 -0.17
N ALA A 121 20.61 14.17 -1.27
CA ALA A 121 21.35 15.42 -1.28
C ALA A 121 20.46 16.68 -1.07
N GLU A 122 19.15 16.55 -1.26
CA GLU A 122 18.17 17.63 -1.13
C GLU A 122 17.55 17.69 0.28
N ILE A 123 17.83 16.69 1.12
CA ILE A 123 17.21 16.47 2.42
C ILE A 123 18.20 16.81 3.54
N ALA A 124 17.72 17.57 4.54
CA ALA A 124 18.51 17.87 5.72
C ALA A 124 18.73 16.61 6.58
N SER A 125 19.95 16.43 7.07
CA SER A 125 20.27 15.35 8.03
C SER A 125 19.39 15.48 9.28
N PRO A 126 18.72 14.40 9.74
CA PRO A 126 17.96 14.39 10.99
C PRO A 126 18.86 14.30 12.24
N ASP A 127 20.18 14.21 12.07
CA ASP A 127 21.20 13.99 13.12
C ASP A 127 20.97 12.73 13.98
N ASP A 128 20.11 11.82 13.52
CA ASP A 128 19.92 10.48 14.05
C ASP A 128 20.72 9.45 13.22
N ILE A 129 21.79 8.93 13.81
CA ILE A 129 22.66 7.92 13.19
C ILE A 129 21.91 6.60 12.99
N ALA A 130 20.91 6.30 13.82
CA ALA A 130 20.09 5.09 13.68
C ALA A 130 19.05 5.21 12.55
N THR A 131 18.72 6.44 12.14
CA THR A 131 17.71 6.73 11.11
C THR A 131 18.21 7.77 10.09
N PRO A 132 19.25 7.44 9.30
CA PRO A 132 19.73 8.31 8.23
C PRO A 132 18.66 8.57 7.17
N VAL A 133 18.87 9.65 6.39
CA VAL A 133 17.97 10.13 5.32
C VAL A 133 17.50 9.02 4.38
N TRP A 134 18.41 8.13 3.95
CA TRP A 134 18.09 7.06 3.02
C TRP A 134 17.02 6.09 3.56
N HIS A 135 16.87 5.92 4.88
CA HIS A 135 15.77 5.13 5.46
C HIS A 135 14.40 5.73 5.11
N PHE A 136 14.28 7.06 5.15
CA PHE A 136 13.03 7.76 4.84
C PHE A 136 12.71 7.70 3.35
N VAL A 137 13.72 7.90 2.49
CA VAL A 137 13.56 7.79 1.03
C VAL A 137 13.14 6.37 0.64
N THR A 138 13.78 5.36 1.23
CA THR A 138 13.46 3.94 1.00
C THR A 138 12.05 3.59 1.47
N LEU A 139 11.65 4.09 2.65
CA LEU A 139 10.29 3.91 3.16
C LEU A 139 9.26 4.59 2.25
N ALA A 140 9.55 5.79 1.75
CA ALA A 140 8.65 6.54 0.88
C ALA A 140 8.38 5.81 -0.44
N GLU A 141 9.42 5.22 -1.05
CA GLU A 141 9.25 4.38 -2.26
C GLU A 141 8.49 3.09 -1.94
N ALA A 142 8.77 2.42 -0.82
CA ALA A 142 8.01 1.24 -0.40
C ALA A 142 6.52 1.56 -0.19
N GLN A 143 6.22 2.71 0.44
CA GLN A 143 4.87 3.24 0.61
C GLN A 143 4.16 3.47 -0.74
N ARG A 144 4.84 4.12 -1.69
CA ARG A 144 4.30 4.37 -3.03
C ARG A 144 4.00 3.07 -3.78
N ILE A 145 4.91 2.10 -3.73
CA ILE A 145 4.72 0.77 -4.35
C ILE A 145 3.54 0.04 -3.71
N VAL A 146 3.43 0.06 -2.37
CA VAL A 146 2.30 -0.58 -1.68
C VAL A 146 0.98 0.11 -2.04
N GLY A 147 0.95 1.43 -2.17
CA GLY A 147 -0.23 2.16 -2.68
C GLY A 147 -0.69 1.65 -4.04
N LEU A 148 0.24 1.50 -4.99
CA LEU A 148 -0.06 0.93 -6.32
C LEU A 148 -0.52 -0.52 -6.22
N LEU A 149 0.14 -1.34 -5.39
CA LEU A 149 -0.24 -2.72 -5.14
C LEU A 149 -1.70 -2.82 -4.66
N GLN A 150 -2.11 -1.96 -3.72
CA GLN A 150 -3.49 -1.97 -3.22
C GLN A 150 -4.50 -1.57 -4.30
N ILE A 151 -4.17 -0.56 -5.12
CA ILE A 151 -5.03 -0.12 -6.24
C ILE A 151 -5.20 -1.25 -7.25
N TYR A 152 -4.12 -1.86 -7.73
CA TYR A 152 -4.20 -2.92 -8.74
C TYR A 152 -4.87 -4.19 -8.23
N ARG A 153 -4.73 -4.49 -6.93
CA ARG A 153 -5.44 -5.63 -6.33
C ARG A 153 -6.96 -5.44 -6.33
N VAL A 154 -7.43 -4.20 -6.12
CA VAL A 154 -8.85 -3.89 -5.94
C VAL A 154 -9.52 -3.44 -7.24
N PHE A 155 -8.76 -2.84 -8.15
CA PHE A 155 -9.19 -2.37 -9.48
C PHE A 155 -8.27 -2.96 -10.56
N PRO A 156 -8.34 -4.29 -10.81
CA PRO A 156 -7.44 -4.98 -11.73
C PRO A 156 -7.48 -4.42 -13.16
N ASP A 157 -8.64 -3.94 -13.61
CA ASP A 157 -8.83 -3.31 -14.92
C ASP A 157 -7.83 -2.18 -15.21
N LEU A 158 -7.34 -1.48 -14.18
CA LEU A 158 -6.33 -0.43 -14.34
C LEU A 158 -4.99 -1.00 -14.81
N LEU A 159 -4.58 -2.12 -14.24
CA LEU A 159 -3.35 -2.80 -14.63
C LEU A 159 -3.46 -3.33 -16.07
N THR A 160 -4.60 -3.94 -16.41
CA THR A 160 -4.89 -4.41 -17.78
C THR A 160 -4.84 -3.25 -18.77
N GLN A 161 -5.50 -2.12 -18.47
CA GLN A 161 -5.51 -0.92 -19.31
C GLN A 161 -4.11 -0.35 -19.50
N ARG A 162 -3.31 -0.26 -18.43
CA ARG A 162 -1.94 0.28 -18.49
C ARG A 162 -1.04 -0.56 -19.40
N ARG A 163 -1.11 -1.89 -19.30
CA ARG A 163 -0.33 -2.80 -20.16
C ARG A 163 -0.74 -2.73 -21.62
N ALA A 164 -2.04 -2.64 -21.89
CA ALA A 164 -2.53 -2.46 -23.25
C ALA A 164 -1.98 -1.18 -23.89
N ALA A 165 -1.94 -0.08 -23.10
CA ALA A 165 -1.33 1.18 -23.52
C ALA A 165 0.19 1.06 -23.76
N GLU A 166 0.91 0.34 -22.89
CA GLU A 166 2.36 0.08 -23.04
C GLU A 166 2.69 -0.77 -24.28
N THR A 167 1.81 -1.71 -24.65
CA THR A 167 2.00 -2.63 -25.79
C THR A 167 1.46 -2.06 -27.10
N GLY A 168 0.85 -0.85 -27.08
CA GLY A 168 0.24 -0.22 -28.25
C GLY A 168 -0.93 -1.01 -28.85
N THR A 169 -1.56 -1.89 -28.07
CA THR A 169 -2.70 -2.70 -28.50
C THR A 169 -3.98 -1.98 -28.11
N GLU A 170 -4.72 -1.45 -29.09
CA GLU A 170 -6.04 -0.87 -28.85
C GLU A 170 -6.98 -1.96 -28.28
N VAL A 171 -7.55 -1.72 -27.10
CA VAL A 171 -8.51 -2.62 -26.45
C VAL A 171 -9.87 -2.50 -27.15
N GLU A 172 -9.93 -2.75 -28.45
CA GLU A 172 -11.21 -2.96 -29.13
C GLU A 172 -11.65 -4.40 -28.92
N SER A 173 -12.59 -4.59 -28.00
CA SER A 173 -13.50 -5.75 -27.91
C SER A 173 -12.94 -7.13 -27.53
N SER A 174 -12.27 -7.25 -26.38
CA SER A 174 -12.09 -8.55 -25.68
C SER A 174 -13.34 -8.99 -24.86
N TRP A 175 -14.50 -8.33 -25.04
CA TRP A 175 -15.74 -8.73 -24.37
C TRP A 175 -16.42 -9.95 -25.01
N LEU A 176 -16.07 -10.29 -26.26
CA LEU A 176 -16.72 -11.37 -27.02
C LEU A 176 -16.06 -12.75 -26.85
N ASP A 177 -14.77 -12.81 -26.51
CA ASP A 177 -14.07 -14.10 -26.33
C ASP A 177 -14.48 -14.83 -25.03
N ASP A 178 -14.95 -14.08 -24.03
CA ASP A 178 -15.28 -14.59 -22.69
C ASP A 178 -16.64 -15.32 -22.61
N ILE A 179 -17.45 -15.26 -23.67
CA ILE A 179 -18.76 -15.94 -23.76
C ILE A 179 -18.58 -17.44 -24.08
N SER A 180 -17.39 -17.86 -24.52
CA SER A 180 -17.09 -19.23 -24.96
C SER A 180 -16.65 -20.19 -23.84
N GLY A 181 -17.08 -19.99 -22.59
CA GLY A 181 -17.23 -21.05 -21.59
C GLY A 181 -16.00 -21.92 -21.25
N HIS A 182 -14.79 -21.47 -21.60
CA HIS A 182 -13.51 -22.03 -21.15
C HIS A 182 -12.73 -20.88 -20.51
N GLY A 183 -13.04 -20.58 -19.25
CA GLY A 183 -12.40 -19.53 -18.46
C GLY A 183 -10.93 -19.82 -18.18
N ASN A 184 -10.09 -19.67 -19.20
CA ASN A 184 -8.64 -19.85 -19.14
C ASN A 184 -7.87 -18.63 -19.69
N GLY A 185 -8.51 -17.45 -19.73
CA GLY A 185 -7.89 -16.18 -20.16
C GLY A 185 -7.38 -15.34 -18.98
N THR A 186 -6.08 -15.00 -19.03
CA THR A 186 -5.46 -13.75 -18.52
C THR A 186 -5.29 -13.47 -17.01
N SER A 187 -5.56 -14.37 -16.07
CA SER A 187 -5.31 -14.10 -14.62
C SER A 187 -3.84 -14.17 -14.17
N GLU A 188 -3.05 -15.09 -14.72
CA GLU A 188 -1.64 -15.29 -14.32
C GLU A 188 -0.70 -14.08 -14.50
N PRO A 189 -0.75 -13.29 -15.58
CA PRO A 189 0.18 -12.17 -15.76
C PRO A 189 -0.10 -11.01 -14.80
N ASP A 190 -1.36 -10.78 -14.39
CA ASP A 190 -1.69 -9.76 -13.39
C ASP A 190 -1.15 -10.16 -12.00
N ASP A 191 -1.34 -11.41 -11.59
CA ASP A 191 -0.82 -11.96 -10.34
C ASP A 191 0.72 -11.89 -10.26
N GLU A 192 1.42 -12.11 -11.38
CA GLU A 192 2.88 -11.97 -11.44
C GLU A 192 3.35 -10.53 -11.13
N VAL A 193 2.65 -9.51 -11.63
CA VAL A 193 3.02 -8.11 -11.34
C VAL A 193 2.68 -7.72 -9.90
N LEU A 194 1.56 -8.19 -9.35
CA LEU A 194 1.24 -7.96 -7.95
C LEU A 194 2.30 -8.59 -7.05
N LEU A 195 2.71 -9.83 -7.34
CA LEU A 195 3.82 -10.48 -6.65
C LEU A 195 5.12 -9.68 -6.77
N ASN A 196 5.49 -9.25 -7.97
CA ASN A 196 6.70 -8.47 -8.20
C ASN A 196 6.70 -7.12 -7.46
N LEU A 197 5.55 -6.42 -7.40
CA LEU A 197 5.40 -5.20 -6.61
C LEU A 197 5.56 -5.50 -5.11
N SER A 198 4.94 -6.57 -4.62
CA SER A 198 5.08 -7.02 -3.24
C SER A 198 6.53 -7.35 -2.89
N MET A 199 7.23 -8.14 -3.72
CA MET A 199 8.64 -8.46 -3.53
C MET A 199 9.53 -7.22 -3.56
N LYS A 200 9.28 -6.28 -4.48
CA LYS A 200 10.03 -5.01 -4.57
C LYS A 200 9.89 -4.21 -3.28
N ALA A 201 8.66 -4.03 -2.79
CA ALA A 201 8.41 -3.33 -1.53
C ALA A 201 9.09 -4.04 -0.34
N LEU A 202 8.96 -5.36 -0.23
CA LEU A 202 9.57 -6.13 0.86
C LEU A 202 11.10 -6.08 0.83
N ARG A 203 11.74 -6.08 -0.35
CA ARG A 203 13.20 -5.91 -0.49
C ARG A 203 13.66 -4.52 -0.05
N LEU A 204 12.88 -3.47 -0.34
CA LEU A 204 13.15 -2.12 0.18
C LEU A 204 13.00 -2.05 1.69
N LEU A 205 11.96 -2.66 2.26
CA LEU A 205 11.81 -2.74 3.71
C LEU A 205 12.94 -3.55 4.34
N ASP A 206 13.37 -4.63 3.70
CA ASP A 206 14.43 -5.50 4.22
C ASP A 206 15.80 -4.82 4.27
N SER A 207 16.07 -3.90 3.35
CA SER A 207 17.32 -3.12 3.36
C SER A 207 17.43 -2.19 4.57
N ILE A 208 16.31 -1.69 5.11
CA ILE A 208 16.28 -0.80 6.28
C ILE A 208 16.57 -1.62 7.55
N PRO A 209 17.62 -1.34 8.34
CA PRO A 209 17.93 -2.08 9.56
C PRO A 209 16.78 -2.12 10.57
N LEU A 210 16.66 -3.23 11.30
CA LEU A 210 15.63 -3.44 12.33
C LEU A 210 15.67 -2.38 13.46
N GLY A 211 16.83 -1.76 13.68
CA GLY A 211 17.02 -0.69 14.67
C GLY A 211 16.60 0.70 14.20
N SER A 212 16.19 0.85 12.93
CA SER A 212 15.73 2.13 12.38
C SER A 212 14.53 2.68 13.15
N GLY A 213 14.48 4.01 13.31
CA GLY A 213 13.31 4.74 13.81
C GLY A 213 12.08 4.56 12.92
N THR A 214 12.23 4.14 11.67
CA THR A 214 11.10 3.95 10.73
C THR A 214 10.28 2.68 10.96
N LYS A 215 10.62 1.85 11.96
CA LYS A 215 10.00 0.53 12.22
C LYS A 215 8.47 0.52 12.34
N GLU A 216 7.88 1.54 12.96
CA GLU A 216 6.43 1.61 13.20
C GLU A 216 5.63 1.78 11.90
N PHE A 217 6.20 2.50 10.93
CA PHE A 217 5.61 2.73 9.61
C PHE A 217 5.66 1.50 8.69
N GLN A 218 6.43 0.48 9.04
CA GLN A 218 6.59 -0.72 8.21
C GLN A 218 5.48 -1.75 8.44
N LEU A 219 4.79 -1.72 9.58
CA LEU A 219 3.82 -2.75 9.98
C LEU A 219 2.72 -2.93 8.94
N PHE A 220 2.06 -1.82 8.58
CA PHE A 220 1.03 -1.78 7.55
C PHE A 220 1.53 -2.31 6.20
N LEU A 221 2.71 -1.88 5.77
CA LEU A 221 3.30 -2.27 4.49
C LEU A 221 3.58 -3.77 4.41
N LEU A 222 4.14 -4.35 5.47
CA LEU A 222 4.40 -5.79 5.58
C LEU A 222 3.11 -6.62 5.47
N VAL A 223 2.02 -6.15 6.09
CA VAL A 223 0.71 -6.81 6.02
C VAL A 223 0.12 -6.70 4.61
N CYS A 224 0.14 -5.52 3.99
CA CYS A 224 -0.35 -5.33 2.63
C CYS A 224 0.32 -6.28 1.63
N CYS A 225 1.65 -6.34 1.66
CA CYS A 225 2.45 -7.23 0.80
C CYS A 225 2.13 -8.71 0.99
N SER A 226 1.63 -9.12 2.16
CA SER A 226 1.36 -10.53 2.48
C SER A 226 0.23 -11.14 1.64
N SER A 227 -0.60 -10.32 0.99
CA SER A 227 -1.71 -10.77 0.14
C SER A 227 -1.28 -11.39 -1.20
N GLU A 228 -0.02 -11.17 -1.60
CA GLU A 228 0.50 -11.65 -2.89
C GLU A 228 1.50 -12.79 -2.75
N LEU A 229 1.91 -13.12 -1.51
CA LEU A 229 2.92 -14.13 -1.24
C LEU A 229 2.30 -15.54 -1.16
N GLY A 230 1.56 -15.98 -2.17
CA GLY A 230 1.00 -17.34 -2.27
C GLY A 230 1.99 -18.33 -2.89
N CYS A 231 1.93 -19.61 -2.49
CA CYS A 231 2.61 -20.65 -3.26
C CYS A 231 1.77 -20.98 -4.50
N PRO A 232 2.28 -20.80 -5.73
CA PRO A 232 1.57 -21.21 -6.94
C PRO A 232 1.24 -22.71 -6.89
N GLU A 233 0.02 -23.06 -7.31
CA GLU A 233 -0.36 -24.47 -7.50
C GLU A 233 0.53 -25.09 -8.58
N PRO A 234 1.00 -26.35 -8.41
CA PRO A 234 1.72 -27.02 -9.48
C PRO A 234 0.76 -27.21 -10.65
N ALA A 235 0.95 -26.45 -11.73
CA ALA A 235 0.24 -26.67 -12.98
C ALA A 235 0.39 -28.15 -13.38
N SER A 236 -0.74 -28.81 -13.65
CA SER A 236 -0.81 -30.25 -13.88
C SER A 236 -0.03 -30.74 -15.12
N ASP A 237 0.41 -29.82 -15.97
CA ASP A 237 1.24 -30.05 -17.14
C ASP A 237 2.19 -28.86 -17.33
N ASP A 238 3.41 -28.85 -16.77
CA ASP A 238 4.53 -28.31 -17.55
C ASP A 238 5.97 -28.60 -17.06
N ILE A 239 6.85 -28.59 -18.06
CA ILE A 239 8.26 -28.99 -18.11
C ILE A 239 9.22 -27.94 -17.48
N THR A 240 8.72 -26.94 -16.74
CA THR A 240 9.49 -25.78 -16.23
C THR A 240 9.71 -25.76 -14.72
N GLY A 241 9.78 -26.92 -14.07
CA GLY A 241 9.91 -27.05 -12.60
C GLY A 241 11.02 -26.24 -11.92
N LEU A 242 12.06 -25.80 -12.66
CA LEU A 242 13.11 -24.93 -12.13
C LEU A 242 12.62 -23.48 -11.85
N GLY A 243 11.81 -22.91 -12.75
CA GLY A 243 11.28 -21.55 -12.59
C GLY A 243 10.26 -21.46 -11.45
N LEU A 244 9.37 -22.45 -11.38
CA LEU A 244 8.43 -22.61 -10.26
C LEU A 244 9.18 -22.80 -8.92
N SER A 245 10.24 -23.62 -8.92
CA SER A 245 11.07 -23.81 -7.72
C SER A 245 11.74 -22.51 -7.28
N GLN A 246 12.22 -21.66 -8.19
CA GLN A 246 12.85 -20.39 -7.86
C GLN A 246 11.84 -19.40 -7.28
N MET A 247 10.66 -19.28 -7.89
CA MET A 247 9.56 -18.44 -7.40
C MET A 247 9.12 -18.86 -5.99
N LEU A 248 8.97 -20.16 -5.74
CA LEU A 248 8.65 -20.69 -4.41
C LEU A 248 9.72 -20.35 -3.36
N ILE A 249 11.00 -20.43 -3.72
CA ILE A 249 12.11 -20.03 -2.85
C ILE A 249 12.03 -18.53 -2.54
N GLU A 250 11.74 -17.69 -3.54
CA GLU A 250 11.61 -16.25 -3.34
C GLU A 250 10.40 -15.89 -2.47
N VAL A 251 9.25 -16.50 -2.70
CA VAL A 251 8.06 -16.34 -1.85
C VAL A 251 8.37 -16.75 -0.41
N ALA A 252 8.98 -17.92 -0.20
CA ALA A 252 9.36 -18.39 1.13
C ALA A 252 10.36 -17.44 1.82
N SER A 253 11.31 -16.89 1.06
CA SER A 253 12.26 -15.89 1.55
C SER A 253 11.54 -14.61 2.00
N MET A 254 10.62 -14.09 1.19
CA MET A 254 9.85 -12.88 1.51
C MET A 254 8.90 -13.09 2.69
N ARG A 255 8.25 -14.26 2.82
CA ARG A 255 7.48 -14.62 4.02
C ARG A 255 8.36 -14.62 5.27
N LYS A 256 9.59 -15.13 5.16
CA LYS A 256 10.58 -15.10 6.25
C LYS A 256 10.97 -13.67 6.63
N VAL A 257 11.16 -12.77 5.66
CA VAL A 257 11.39 -11.33 5.92
C VAL A 257 10.24 -10.74 6.74
N VAL A 258 9.00 -10.95 6.32
CA VAL A 258 7.80 -10.46 7.03
C VAL A 258 7.76 -10.99 8.47
N LEU A 259 7.86 -12.30 8.65
CA LEU A 259 7.80 -12.92 9.98
C LEU A 259 8.93 -12.47 10.90
N ASN A 260 10.16 -12.41 10.39
CA ASN A 260 11.32 -12.02 11.19
C ASN A 260 11.20 -10.57 11.65
N ARG A 261 10.79 -9.65 10.77
CA ARG A 261 10.61 -8.23 11.10
C ARG A 261 9.52 -8.04 12.15
N LEU A 262 8.32 -8.57 11.91
CA LEU A 262 7.22 -8.47 12.87
C LEU A 262 7.61 -9.09 14.22
N THR A 263 8.27 -10.25 14.22
CA THR A 263 8.74 -10.89 15.47
C THR A 263 9.79 -10.05 16.20
N CYS A 264 10.70 -9.39 15.48
CA CYS A 264 11.65 -8.47 16.09
C CYS A 264 10.96 -7.25 16.70
N TYR A 265 9.96 -6.69 16.01
CA TYR A 265 9.22 -5.53 16.49
C TYR A 265 8.39 -5.80 17.74
N LEU A 266 8.00 -7.04 18.03
CA LEU A 266 7.40 -7.42 19.33
C LEU A 266 8.26 -7.06 20.54
N ARG A 267 9.57 -6.89 20.36
CA ARG A 267 10.52 -6.54 21.44
C ARG A 267 10.62 -5.03 21.67
N THR A 268 10.19 -4.22 20.71
CA THR A 268 10.46 -2.77 20.70
C THR A 268 9.23 -1.89 20.51
N LEU A 269 8.11 -2.44 20.06
CA LEU A 269 6.84 -1.76 19.83
C LEU A 269 5.72 -2.43 20.64
N HIS A 270 4.55 -1.81 20.72
CA HIS A 270 3.42 -2.36 21.46
C HIS A 270 2.99 -3.72 20.87
N PRO A 271 2.94 -4.82 21.65
CA PRO A 271 2.86 -6.17 21.10
C PRO A 271 1.50 -6.51 20.49
N LYS A 272 0.41 -5.85 20.92
CA LYS A 272 -0.95 -6.21 20.49
C LYS A 272 -1.17 -6.02 18.97
N PRO A 273 -0.92 -4.84 18.36
CA PRO A 273 -1.03 -4.69 16.90
C PRO A 273 -0.15 -5.65 16.11
N ILE A 274 1.06 -5.91 16.59
CA ILE A 274 2.02 -6.76 15.86
C ILE A 274 1.58 -8.22 15.84
N ARG A 275 0.98 -8.72 16.93
CA ARG A 275 0.38 -10.07 16.95
C ARG A 275 -0.72 -10.18 15.90
N VAL A 276 -1.57 -9.17 15.80
CA VAL A 276 -2.61 -9.12 14.77
C VAL A 276 -2.01 -9.07 13.37
N CYS A 277 -0.96 -8.28 13.11
CA CYS A 277 -0.24 -8.30 11.83
C CYS A 277 0.30 -9.70 11.49
N LEU A 278 0.86 -10.41 12.48
CA LEU A 278 1.34 -11.80 12.31
C LEU A 278 0.19 -12.76 11.97
N ASP A 279 -0.95 -12.60 12.64
CA ASP A 279 -2.12 -13.45 12.45
C ASP A 279 -2.73 -13.23 11.06
N ILE A 280 -2.88 -11.97 10.62
CA ILE A 280 -3.32 -11.62 9.26
C ILE A 280 -2.39 -12.21 8.21
N ALA A 281 -1.07 -11.98 8.31
CA ALA A 281 -0.11 -12.47 7.33
C ALA A 281 -0.14 -14.00 7.20
N ARG A 282 -0.16 -14.71 8.33
CA ARG A 282 -0.23 -16.18 8.35
C ARG A 282 -1.55 -16.70 7.79
N GLU A 283 -2.66 -16.06 8.11
CA GLU A 283 -3.97 -16.46 7.61
C GLU A 283 -4.10 -16.23 6.10
N CYS A 284 -3.57 -15.12 5.58
CA CYS A 284 -3.47 -14.90 4.13
C CYS A 284 -2.71 -16.06 3.45
N TRP A 285 -1.54 -16.42 3.97
CA TRP A 285 -0.73 -17.50 3.41
C TRP A 285 -1.41 -18.86 3.54
N ARG A 286 -2.04 -19.15 4.68
CA ARG A 286 -2.77 -20.41 4.90
C ARG A 286 -3.91 -20.58 3.89
N ARG A 287 -4.65 -19.50 3.58
CA ARG A 287 -5.73 -19.51 2.59
C ARG A 287 -5.19 -19.69 1.17
N MET A 288 -4.18 -18.91 0.78
CA MET A 288 -3.56 -19.01 -0.55
C MET A 288 -2.94 -20.39 -0.79
N ASP A 289 -2.20 -20.92 0.18
CA ASP A 289 -1.59 -22.27 0.08
C ASP A 289 -2.65 -23.39 0.10
N GLY A 290 -3.87 -23.09 0.54
CA GLY A 290 -5.04 -23.97 0.46
C GLY A 290 -5.80 -23.88 -0.86
N GLY A 291 -5.32 -23.09 -1.84
CA GLY A 291 -5.95 -22.91 -3.15
C GLY A 291 -7.01 -21.80 -3.21
N GLU A 292 -7.19 -21.01 -2.14
CA GLU A 292 -8.12 -19.88 -2.15
C GLU A 292 -7.58 -18.77 -3.06
N LYS A 293 -8.33 -18.42 -4.09
CA LYS A 293 -8.00 -17.33 -5.02
C LYS A 293 -8.49 -15.99 -4.47
N GLY A 294 -7.79 -14.90 -4.83
CA GLY A 294 -8.24 -13.55 -4.48
C GLY A 294 -8.10 -13.19 -2.99
N VAL A 295 -7.28 -13.92 -2.22
CA VAL A 295 -7.05 -13.64 -0.80
C VAL A 295 -6.49 -12.23 -0.62
N TYR A 296 -7.09 -11.47 0.28
CA TYR A 296 -6.71 -10.08 0.54
C TYR A 296 -6.71 -9.78 2.04
N TRP A 297 -5.64 -9.13 2.52
CA TRP A 297 -5.41 -8.91 3.94
C TRP A 297 -6.55 -8.16 4.64
N MET A 298 -7.21 -7.21 3.96
CA MET A 298 -8.30 -6.45 4.55
C MET A 298 -9.54 -7.32 4.76
N ASP A 299 -9.81 -8.26 3.84
CA ASP A 299 -10.93 -9.19 3.99
C ASP A 299 -10.65 -10.17 5.12
N VAL A 300 -9.44 -10.73 5.18
CA VAL A 300 -8.98 -11.56 6.30
C VAL A 300 -9.14 -10.82 7.62
N MET A 301 -8.72 -9.55 7.69
CA MET A 301 -8.85 -8.73 8.89
C MET A 301 -10.32 -8.54 9.30
N ILE A 302 -11.20 -8.15 8.37
CA ILE A 302 -12.62 -7.90 8.64
C ILE A 302 -13.35 -9.18 9.06
N GLU A 303 -13.12 -10.29 8.35
CA GLU A 303 -13.82 -11.56 8.60
C GLU A 303 -13.48 -12.16 9.96
N ASN A 304 -12.26 -11.92 10.45
CA ASN A 304 -11.81 -12.42 11.75
C ASN A 304 -12.01 -11.41 12.90
N GLY A 305 -12.53 -10.21 12.64
CA GLY A 305 -12.66 -9.16 13.67
C GLY A 305 -11.31 -8.69 14.21
N TRP A 306 -10.31 -8.62 13.34
CA TRP A 306 -8.91 -8.31 13.65
C TRP A 306 -8.55 -6.86 13.34
N GLU A 307 -9.53 -5.95 13.30
CA GLU A 307 -9.29 -4.54 13.04
C GLU A 307 -8.34 -3.95 14.10
N THR A 308 -7.18 -3.50 13.64
CA THR A 308 -6.17 -2.83 14.47
C THR A 308 -5.49 -1.73 13.69
N LEU A 309 -5.14 -0.64 14.37
CA LEU A 309 -4.20 0.34 13.82
C LEU A 309 -2.82 -0.32 13.70
N MET A 310 -2.21 -0.25 12.51
CA MET A 310 -0.92 -0.86 12.19
C MET A 310 0.19 0.20 12.10
N GLY A 311 0.39 0.92 13.20
CA GLY A 311 1.36 2.01 13.35
C GLY A 311 1.22 2.69 14.70
#